data_AF-A0A3A4K901-F1
#
_entry.id   AF-A0A3A4K901-F1
#
_cell.length_a   1.000
_cell.length_b   1.000
_cell.length_c   1.000
_cell.angle_alpha   90.00
_cell.angle_beta   90.00
_cell.angle_gamma   90.00
#
_symmetry.space_group_name_H-M   'P 1'
#
loop_
_entity.id
_entity.type
_entity.pdbx_description
1 polymer ?
#
loop_
_entity_poly.entity_id
_entity_poly.type
_entity_poly.pdbx_seq_one_letter_code
_entity_poly.pdbx_strand_id
1 'polypeptide(L)'
;MRAAADRLLAGTPPRSSTGSLTGSELIVESGLRRDVVYGSHKDLVEEFQARVKAQHDVPEAVAKVNDENRVLREEIITVRAQLADGRRKGKTLAKFIAELSLELEQIREELEQASSITQLSSRREDS
;
A
#
# COMPACT_ATOMS: atom_id res chain seq x y z
N MET A 1 -21.48 -14.55 -34.58
CA MET A 1 -21.87 -13.65 -33.48
C MET A 1 -21.55 -14.25 -32.12
N ARG A 2 -22.05 -15.45 -31.78
CA ARG A 2 -21.75 -16.13 -30.50
C ARG A 2 -20.25 -16.27 -30.18
N ALA A 3 -19.43 -16.74 -31.12
CA ALA A 3 -17.98 -16.82 -30.93
C ALA A 3 -17.28 -15.46 -30.70
N ALA A 4 -17.86 -14.35 -31.16
CA ALA A 4 -17.36 -13.01 -30.89
C ALA A 4 -17.70 -12.57 -29.46
N ALA A 5 -18.92 -12.87 -29.00
CA ALA A 5 -19.33 -12.67 -27.61
C ALA A 5 -18.44 -13.46 -26.64
N ASP A 6 -18.14 -14.72 -26.95
CA ASP A 6 -17.30 -15.56 -26.10
C ASP A 6 -15.85 -15.01 -25.98
N ARG A 7 -15.26 -14.53 -27.09
CA ARG A 7 -13.92 -13.91 -27.06
C ARG A 7 -13.87 -12.60 -26.27
N LEU A 8 -14.92 -11.77 -26.39
CA LEU A 8 -15.05 -10.55 -25.60
C LEU A 8 -15.19 -10.87 -24.11
N LEU A 9 -16.05 -11.81 -23.74
CA LEU A 9 -16.23 -12.25 -22.34
C LEU A 9 -14.95 -12.89 -21.76
N ALA A 10 -14.16 -13.57 -22.60
CA ALA A 10 -12.86 -14.14 -22.22
C ALA A 10 -11.72 -13.11 -22.20
N GLY A 11 -11.97 -11.84 -22.56
CA GLY A 11 -10.95 -10.78 -22.57
C GLY A 11 -9.87 -10.95 -23.64
N THR A 12 -10.12 -11.75 -24.68
CA THR A 12 -9.18 -12.00 -25.78
C THR A 12 -9.75 -11.64 -27.17
N PRO A 13 -10.29 -10.42 -27.36
CA PRO A 13 -10.88 -10.04 -28.64
C PRO A 13 -9.80 -9.64 -29.67
N PRO A 14 -9.69 -10.33 -30.81
CA PRO A 14 -8.74 -10.00 -31.87
C PRO A 14 -9.11 -8.77 -32.72
N ARG A 15 -10.37 -8.32 -32.71
CA ARG A 15 -10.86 -7.25 -33.60
C ARG A 15 -11.39 -6.03 -32.84
N SER A 16 -11.84 -6.20 -31.60
CA SER A 16 -12.20 -5.09 -30.72
C SER A 16 -10.97 -4.26 -30.36
N SER A 17 -11.08 -2.92 -30.44
CA SER A 17 -9.97 -2.01 -30.16
C SER A 17 -9.77 -1.77 -28.67
N THR A 18 -10.86 -1.75 -27.89
CA THR A 18 -10.81 -1.51 -26.44
C THR A 18 -11.09 -2.76 -25.61
N GLY A 19 -11.70 -3.80 -26.19
CA GLY A 19 -12.17 -4.98 -25.48
C GLY A 19 -13.33 -4.72 -24.53
N SER A 20 -13.96 -3.54 -24.60
CA SER A 20 -15.08 -3.18 -23.72
C SER A 20 -16.28 -4.08 -23.95
N LEU A 21 -16.95 -4.49 -22.88
CA LEU A 21 -18.13 -5.36 -22.92
C LEU A 21 -19.41 -4.59 -23.31
N THR A 22 -19.39 -3.95 -24.48
CA THR A 22 -20.49 -3.14 -25.02
C THR A 22 -21.06 -3.76 -26.30
N GLY A 23 -22.31 -3.43 -26.62
CA GLY A 23 -22.94 -3.89 -27.88
C GLY A 23 -22.21 -3.40 -29.14
N SER A 24 -21.62 -2.21 -29.09
CA SER A 24 -20.83 -1.65 -30.20
C SER A 24 -19.54 -2.45 -30.44
N GLU A 25 -18.83 -2.80 -29.37
CA GLU A 25 -17.61 -3.63 -29.47
C GLU A 25 -17.93 -5.07 -29.87
N LEU A 26 -19.09 -5.60 -29.47
CA LEU A 26 -19.57 -6.89 -29.96
C LEU A 26 -19.82 -6.89 -31.48
N ILE A 27 -20.38 -5.80 -32.01
CA ILE A 27 -20.59 -5.63 -33.45
C ILE A 27 -19.22 -5.60 -34.16
N VAL A 28 -18.28 -4.81 -33.66
CA VAL A 28 -16.90 -4.71 -34.20
C VAL A 28 -16.21 -6.07 -34.15
N GLU A 29 -16.25 -6.77 -33.02
CA GLU A 29 -15.62 -8.07 -32.84
C GLU A 29 -16.26 -9.15 -33.73
N SER A 30 -17.57 -9.08 -33.95
CA SER A 30 -18.27 -10.00 -34.84
C SER A 30 -17.94 -9.77 -36.32
N GLY A 31 -17.45 -8.58 -36.68
CA GLY A 31 -17.23 -8.16 -38.07
C GLY A 31 -18.52 -8.05 -38.90
N LEU A 32 -19.69 -8.07 -38.25
CA LEU A 32 -20.99 -7.96 -38.90
C LEU A 32 -21.44 -6.50 -38.96
N ARG A 33 -22.26 -6.17 -39.95
CA ARG A 33 -22.90 -4.85 -40.02
C ARG A 33 -24.04 -4.75 -39.00
N ARG A 34 -24.28 -3.54 -38.50
CA ARG A 34 -25.25 -3.25 -37.43
C ARG A 34 -26.68 -3.68 -37.77
N ASP A 35 -27.10 -3.48 -39.01
CA ASP A 35 -28.39 -3.92 -39.55
C ASP A 35 -28.55 -5.44 -39.51
N VAL A 36 -27.50 -6.19 -39.85
CA VAL A 36 -27.49 -7.66 -39.76
C VAL A 36 -27.57 -8.12 -38.30
N VAL A 37 -26.84 -7.46 -37.40
CA VAL A 37 -26.83 -7.83 -35.98
C VAL A 37 -28.21 -7.63 -35.33
N TYR A 38 -28.85 -6.48 -35.54
CA TYR A 38 -30.17 -6.23 -34.96
C TYR A 38 -31.32 -6.90 -35.71
N GLY A 39 -31.12 -7.31 -36.97
CA GLY A 39 -32.10 -8.06 -37.74
C GLY A 39 -32.09 -9.57 -37.48
N SER A 40 -30.92 -10.17 -37.21
CA SER A 40 -30.78 -11.64 -37.16
C SER A 40 -30.12 -12.18 -35.89
N HIS A 41 -29.55 -11.31 -35.06
CA HIS A 41 -28.79 -11.71 -33.86
C HIS A 41 -29.10 -10.85 -32.64
N LYS A 42 -30.31 -10.25 -32.60
CA LYS A 42 -30.73 -9.38 -31.50
C LYS A 42 -30.76 -10.12 -30.17
N ASP A 43 -31.26 -11.35 -30.18
CA ASP A 43 -31.27 -12.30 -29.07
C ASP A 43 -29.86 -12.53 -28.48
N LEU A 44 -28.85 -12.68 -29.34
CA LEU A 44 -27.47 -12.87 -28.91
C LEU A 44 -26.85 -11.60 -28.33
N VAL A 45 -27.27 -10.40 -28.78
CA VAL A 45 -26.86 -9.13 -28.15
C VAL A 45 -27.45 -9.04 -26.74
N GLU A 46 -28.73 -9.39 -26.58
CA GLU A 46 -29.42 -9.38 -25.30
C GLU A 46 -28.81 -10.41 -24.32
N GLU A 47 -28.53 -11.63 -24.80
CA GLU A 47 -27.84 -12.67 -24.03
C GLU A 47 -26.44 -12.22 -23.58
N PHE A 48 -25.67 -11.62 -24.49
CA PHE A 48 -24.36 -11.05 -24.16
C PHE A 48 -24.48 -9.98 -23.08
N GLN A 49 -25.39 -9.01 -23.23
CA GLN A 49 -25.60 -7.95 -22.25
C GLN A 49 -26.04 -8.50 -20.88
N ALA A 50 -26.89 -9.53 -20.86
CA ALA A 50 -27.30 -10.19 -19.63
C ALA A 50 -26.13 -10.88 -18.93
N ARG A 51 -25.24 -11.56 -19.67
CA ARG A 51 -24.03 -12.18 -19.12
C ARG A 51 -23.03 -11.15 -18.61
N VAL A 52 -22.83 -10.05 -19.33
CA VAL A 52 -21.99 -8.92 -18.89
C VAL A 52 -22.53 -8.35 -17.58
N LYS A 53 -23.85 -8.16 -17.48
CA LYS A 53 -24.49 -7.69 -16.24
C LYS A 53 -24.30 -8.69 -15.10
N ALA A 54 -24.49 -9.99 -15.34
CA ALA A 54 -24.28 -11.02 -14.33
C ALA A 54 -22.81 -11.14 -13.87
N GLN A 55 -21.83 -10.82 -14.74
CA GLN A 55 -20.41 -10.78 -14.40
C GLN A 55 -20.03 -9.52 -13.62
N HIS A 56 -20.75 -8.41 -13.82
CA HIS A 56 -20.53 -7.13 -13.15
C HIS A 56 -21.46 -6.88 -11.95
N ASP A 57 -22.46 -7.72 -11.71
CA ASP A 57 -23.12 -7.81 -10.41
C ASP A 57 -22.10 -8.38 -9.42
N VAL A 58 -21.27 -7.49 -8.88
CA VAL A 58 -20.28 -7.80 -7.84
C VAL A 58 -21.02 -8.50 -6.71
N PRO A 59 -20.76 -9.79 -6.44
CA PRO A 59 -21.36 -10.45 -5.28
C PRO A 59 -20.98 -9.64 -4.04
N GLU A 60 -21.93 -9.33 -3.18
CA GLU A 60 -21.77 -8.50 -1.97
C GLU A 60 -20.52 -8.87 -1.14
N ALA A 61 -20.16 -10.15 -1.15
CA ALA A 61 -18.93 -10.68 -0.56
C ALA A 61 -17.63 -10.07 -1.12
N VAL A 62 -17.54 -9.82 -2.43
CA VAL A 62 -16.36 -9.21 -3.08
C VAL A 62 -16.29 -7.71 -2.81
N ALA A 63 -17.44 -7.03 -2.76
CA ALA A 63 -17.49 -5.62 -2.36
C ALA A 63 -17.01 -5.44 -0.91
N LYS A 64 -17.45 -6.32 -0.01
CA LYS A 64 -17.01 -6.36 1.39
C LYS A 64 -15.51 -6.61 1.52
N VAL A 65 -14.96 -7.58 0.79
CA VAL A 65 -13.51 -7.87 0.79
C VAL A 65 -12.68 -6.69 0.25
N ASN A 66 -13.19 -5.95 -0.72
CA ASN A 66 -12.51 -4.76 -1.23
C ASN A 66 -12.50 -3.61 -0.20
N ASP A 67 -13.61 -3.41 0.52
CA ASP A 67 -13.67 -2.40 1.58
C ASP A 67 -12.77 -2.78 2.77
N GLU A 68 -12.78 -4.05 3.19
CA GLU A 68 -11.86 -4.56 4.20
C GLU A 68 -10.39 -4.38 3.77
N ASN A 69 -10.05 -4.67 2.51
CA ASN A 69 -8.72 -4.42 1.99
C ASN A 69 -8.34 -2.93 2.01
N ARG A 70 -9.29 -2.04 1.73
CA ARG A 70 -9.07 -0.59 1.79
C ARG A 70 -8.76 -0.16 3.22
N VAL A 71 -9.58 -0.58 4.19
CA VAL A 71 -9.38 -0.28 5.61
C VAL A 71 -8.04 -0.81 6.11
N LEU A 72 -7.71 -2.07 5.80
CA LEU A 72 -6.42 -2.67 6.20
C LEU A 72 -5.22 -1.93 5.60
N ARG A 73 -5.33 -1.41 4.36
CA ARG A 73 -4.26 -0.59 3.75
C ARG A 73 -4.08 0.73 4.49
N GLU A 74 -5.18 1.39 4.85
CA GLU A 74 -5.16 2.64 5.62
C GLU A 74 -4.55 2.42 7.02
N GLU A 75 -4.87 1.30 7.68
CA GLU A 75 -4.27 0.90 8.95
C GLU A 75 -2.78 0.61 8.81
N ILE A 76 -2.34 -0.11 7.77
CA ILE A 76 -0.92 -0.39 7.52
C ILE A 76 -0.14 0.92 7.32
N ILE A 77 -0.68 1.88 6.57
CA ILE A 77 -0.05 3.18 6.38
C ILE A 77 0.10 3.90 7.72
N THR A 78 -0.97 3.91 8.53
CA THR A 78 -1.01 4.55 9.85
C THR A 78 0.01 3.93 10.81
N VAL A 79 0.02 2.61 10.93
CA VAL A 79 0.93 1.87 11.82
C VAL A 79 2.39 2.07 11.38
N ARG A 80 2.67 2.08 10.06
CA ARG A 80 4.02 2.36 9.55
C ARG A 80 4.48 3.78 9.90
N ALA A 81 3.60 4.77 9.81
CA ALA A 81 3.91 6.14 10.18
C ALA A 81 4.22 6.25 11.69
N GLN A 82 3.41 5.61 12.54
CA GLN A 82 3.64 5.56 13.99
C GLN A 82 4.95 4.85 14.35
N LEU A 83 5.27 3.73 13.70
CA LEU A 83 6.53 3.02 13.90
C LEU A 83 7.74 3.87 13.49
N ALA A 84 7.64 4.59 12.37
CA ALA A 84 8.70 5.49 11.93
C ALA A 84 8.92 6.65 12.92
N ASP A 85 7.85 7.26 13.42
CA ASP A 85 7.91 8.31 14.43
C ASP A 85 8.51 7.80 15.76
N GLY A 86 8.06 6.64 16.24
CA GLY A 86 8.61 6.00 17.43
C GLY A 86 10.11 5.71 17.31
N ARG A 87 10.56 5.20 16.14
CA ARG A 87 11.99 4.98 15.87
C ARG A 87 12.80 6.28 15.86
N ARG A 88 12.26 7.37 15.33
CA ARG A 88 12.91 8.69 15.35
C ARG A 88 13.08 9.18 16.79
N LYS A 89 12.00 9.14 17.58
CA LYS A 89 12.02 9.51 19.00
C LYS A 89 13.02 8.68 19.79
N GLY A 90 13.03 7.35 19.59
CA GLY A 90 13.99 6.46 20.23
C GLY A 90 15.44 6.80 19.89
N LYS A 91 15.74 7.13 18.63
CA LYS A 91 17.08 7.56 18.22
C LYS A 91 17.49 8.89 18.88
N THR A 92 16.56 9.84 19.02
CA THR A 92 16.82 11.11 19.71
C THR A 92 17.11 10.89 21.19
N LEU A 93 16.29 10.10 21.87
CA LEU A 93 16.51 9.78 23.29
C LEU A 93 17.83 9.04 23.51
N ALA A 94 18.19 8.10 22.64
CA ALA A 94 19.47 7.41 22.72
C ALA A 94 20.67 8.36 22.62
N LYS A 95 20.58 9.42 21.79
CA LYS A 95 21.62 10.45 21.71
C LYS A 95 21.73 11.23 23.01
N PHE A 96 20.60 11.70 23.57
CA PHE A 96 20.61 12.42 24.83
C PHE A 96 21.14 11.56 25.99
N ILE A 97 20.78 10.27 26.04
CA ILE A 97 21.33 9.36 27.05
C ILE A 97 22.86 9.23 26.90
N ALA A 98 23.37 9.12 25.67
CA ALA A 98 24.81 9.02 25.42
C ALA A 98 25.55 10.31 25.83
N GLU A 99 24.99 11.47 25.50
CA GLU A 99 25.53 12.79 25.86
C GLU A 99 25.56 12.98 27.39
N LEU A 100 24.43 12.74 28.07
CA LEU A 100 24.36 12.84 29.53
C LEU A 100 25.26 11.83 30.23
N SER A 101 25.45 10.63 29.67
CA SER A 101 26.37 9.64 30.22
C SER A 101 27.81 10.10 30.12
N LEU A 102 28.18 10.75 29.02
CA LEU A 102 29.52 11.33 28.83
C LEU A 102 29.76 12.49 29.79
N GLU A 103 28.80 13.41 29.92
CA GLU A 103 28.89 14.53 30.86
C GLU A 103 29.03 14.05 32.31
N LEU A 104 28.25 13.03 32.70
CA LEU A 104 28.37 12.45 34.03
C LEU A 104 29.72 11.82 34.29
N GLU A 105 30.31 11.15 33.31
CA GLU A 105 31.64 10.55 33.45
C GLU A 105 32.71 11.64 33.57
N GLN A 106 32.66 12.69 32.75
CA GLN A 106 33.57 13.83 32.83
C GLN A 106 33.52 14.52 34.20
N ILE A 107 32.32 14.76 34.74
CA ILE A 107 32.15 15.37 36.06
C ILE A 107 32.75 14.48 37.16
N ARG A 108 32.61 13.15 37.05
CA ARG A 108 33.20 12.21 38.01
C ARG A 108 34.72 12.23 37.95
N GLU A 109 35.29 12.19 36.75
CA GLU A 109 36.75 12.28 36.55
C GLU A 109 37.31 13.59 37.11
N GLU A 110 36.65 14.72 36.85
CA GLU A 110 37.05 16.04 37.40
C GLU A 110 37.03 16.05 38.93
N LEU A 111 36.00 15.46 39.55
CA LEU A 111 35.90 15.35 41.00
C LEU A 111 37.01 14.48 41.60
N GLU A 112 37.31 13.34 40.96
CA GLU A 112 38.39 12.45 41.38
C GLU A 112 39.77 13.16 41.28
N GLN A 113 40.01 13.89 40.19
CA GLN A 113 41.24 14.68 40.04
C GLN A 113 41.37 15.78 41.09
N ALA A 114 40.30 16.54 41.37
CA ALA A 114 40.29 17.58 42.39
C ALA A 114 40.57 17.02 43.80
N SER A 115 40.01 15.85 44.12
CA SER A 115 40.25 15.16 45.39
C SER A 115 41.69 14.67 45.53
N SER A 116 42.27 14.15 44.44
CA SER A 116 43.65 13.64 44.40
C SER A 116 44.69 14.75 44.58
N ILE A 117 44.47 15.92 43.98
CA ILE A 117 45.33 17.11 44.15
C ILE A 117 45.32 17.58 45.61
N THR A 118 44.14 17.62 46.23
CA THR A 118 43.98 18.05 47.63
C THR A 118 44.76 17.14 48.59
N GLN A 119 44.71 15.81 48.38
CA GLN A 119 45.46 14.84 49.19
C GLN A 119 46.99 14.94 49.02
N LEU A 120 47.47 15.25 47.82
CA LEU A 120 48.89 15.45 47.56
C LEU A 120 49.45 16.71 48.23
N SER A 121 48.64 17.77 48.31
CA SER A 121 49.02 19.00 49.01
C SER A 121 49.13 18.79 50.51
N SER A 122 48.16 18.10 51.14
CA SER A 122 48.22 17.81 52.57
C SER A 122 49.40 16.91 52.94
N ARG A 123 49.78 15.98 52.05
CA ARG A 123 50.92 15.08 52.28
C ARG A 123 52.30 15.76 52.22
N ARG A 124 52.41 16.91 51.53
CA ARG A 124 53.67 17.66 51.42
C ARG A 124 53.91 18.61 52.60
N GLU A 125 52.87 18.95 53.37
CA GLU A 125 53.00 19.83 54.54
C GLU A 125 53.43 19.08 55.82
N ASP A 126 53.35 17.74 55.82
CA ASP A 126 53.68 16.87 56.97
C ASP A 126 55.07 16.20 56.88
N SER A 127 56.02 16.71 56.10
CA SER A 127 57.41 16.19 55.97
C SER A 127 58.46 17.28 56.15
#